data_AF-A0A966IE39-F1
#
_entry.id   AF-A0A966IE39-F1
#
_cell.length_a   1.000
_cell.length_b   1.000
_cell.length_c   1.000
_cell.angle_alpha   90.00
_cell.angle_beta   90.00
_cell.angle_gamma   90.00
#
_symmetry.space_group_name_H-M   'P 1'
#
loop_
_entity.id
_entity.type
_entity.pdbx_description
1 polymer ?
#
loop_
_entity_poly.entity_id
_entity_poly.type
_entity_poly.pdbx_seq_one_letter_code
_entity_poly.pdbx_strand_id
1 'polypeptide(L)'
;MILFLAFVYILSAFIYFYTNKAGYSFLKYIWKRKNINVYLSTEIFYLILTSLIVFSSNPFNWVISILMLLHLFGIAWLVASPNSFYQMAEESISLDKEMVENMVVVMFLTYAGMALFSRILI
;
A
#
# COMPACT_ATOMS: atom_id res chain seq x y z
N MET A 1 -6.54 8.63 14.91
CA MET A 1 -6.04 7.45 14.15
C MET A 1 -6.12 7.65 12.63
N ILE A 2 -7.25 8.12 12.06
CA ILE A 2 -7.37 8.35 10.61
C ILE A 2 -6.33 9.35 10.06
N LEU A 3 -6.07 10.46 10.76
CA LEU A 3 -5.01 11.41 10.38
C LEU A 3 -3.63 10.76 10.36
N PHE A 4 -3.35 9.89 11.33
CA PHE A 4 -2.09 9.15 11.39
C PHE A 4 -1.97 8.18 10.22
N LEU A 5 -3.04 7.43 9.89
CA LEU A 5 -3.09 6.57 8.71
C LEU A 5 -2.82 7.35 7.41
N ALA A 6 -3.50 8.49 7.22
CA ALA A 6 -3.28 9.33 6.05
C ALA A 6 -1.83 9.83 5.98
N PHE A 7 -1.26 10.24 7.12
CA PHE A 7 0.13 10.68 7.21
C PHE A 7 1.11 9.56 6.81
N VAL A 8 0.94 8.33 7.29
CA VAL A 8 1.85 7.23 6.92
C VAL A 8 1.72 6.80 5.45
N TYR A 9 0.52 6.91 4.86
CA TYR A 9 0.34 6.72 3.43
C TYR A 9 1.05 7.81 2.61
N ILE A 10 0.93 9.08 3.00
CA ILE A 10 1.66 10.20 2.37
C ILE A 10 3.17 9.99 2.50
N LEU A 11 3.64 9.62 3.69
CA LEU A 11 5.06 9.33 3.93
C LEU A 11 5.56 8.21 3.01
N SER A 12 4.77 7.15 2.83
CA SER A 12 5.12 6.07 1.90
C SER A 12 5.18 6.54 0.46
N ALA A 13 4.20 7.32 0.00
CA ALA A 13 4.23 7.93 -1.33
C ALA A 13 5.53 8.74 -1.54
N PHE A 14 5.94 9.53 -0.53
CA PHE A 14 7.20 10.26 -0.56
C PHE A 14 8.42 9.35 -0.62
N ILE A 15 8.46 8.27 0.17
CA ILE A 15 9.57 7.30 0.13
C ILE A 15 9.71 6.70 -1.27
N TYR A 16 8.62 6.22 -1.88
CA TYR A 16 8.68 5.68 -3.26
C TYR A 16 9.14 6.75 -4.25
N PHE A 17 8.54 7.94 -4.21
CA PHE A 17 8.85 9.02 -5.15
C PHE A 17 10.32 9.47 -5.05
N TYR A 18 10.79 9.80 -3.84
CA TYR A 18 12.13 10.33 -3.65
C TYR A 18 13.21 9.28 -3.86
N THR A 19 12.97 8.02 -3.48
CA THR A 19 13.95 6.96 -3.74
C THR A 19 14.10 6.72 -5.25
N ASN A 20 13.00 6.71 -6.01
CA ASN A 20 13.05 6.62 -7.47
C ASN A 20 13.79 7.82 -8.10
N LYS A 21 13.44 9.05 -7.68
CA LYS A 21 14.09 10.27 -8.18
C LYS A 21 15.59 10.34 -7.86
N ALA A 22 16.02 9.75 -6.74
CA ALA A 22 17.43 9.66 -6.35
C ALA A 22 18.22 8.58 -7.11
N GLY A 23 17.61 7.89 -8.08
CA GLY A 23 18.24 6.82 -8.86
C GLY A 23 18.20 5.44 -8.19
N TYR A 24 17.65 5.35 -6.98
CA TYR A 24 17.32 4.08 -6.35
C TYR A 24 15.92 3.62 -6.81
N SER A 25 15.47 2.45 -6.39
CA SER A 25 14.08 2.02 -6.60
C SER A 25 13.66 1.20 -5.40
N PHE A 26 12.96 1.86 -4.47
CA PHE A 26 12.45 1.19 -3.28
C PHE A 26 11.42 0.11 -3.68
N LEU A 27 10.61 0.38 -4.71
CA LEU A 27 9.68 -0.60 -5.26
C LEU A 27 10.37 -1.88 -5.73
N LYS A 28 11.39 -1.75 -6.59
CA LYS A 28 12.18 -2.90 -7.06
C LYS A 28 12.92 -3.58 -5.92
N TYR A 29 13.29 -2.85 -4.87
CA TYR A 29 13.88 -3.47 -3.69
C TYR A 29 12.85 -4.35 -2.97
N ILE A 30 11.67 -3.85 -2.63
CA ILE A 30 10.69 -4.62 -1.83
C ILE A 30 10.04 -5.75 -2.63
N TRP A 31 9.86 -5.60 -3.95
CA TRP A 31 9.23 -6.62 -4.80
C TRP A 31 10.18 -7.75 -5.21
N LYS A 32 11.45 -7.70 -4.80
CA LYS A 32 12.34 -8.87 -4.95
C LYS A 32 11.86 -10.00 -4.05
N ARG A 33 11.81 -11.21 -4.59
CA ARG A 33 11.44 -12.42 -3.84
C ARG A 33 12.22 -12.64 -2.55
N LYS A 34 13.52 -12.30 -2.55
CA LYS A 34 14.38 -12.36 -1.35
C LYS A 34 14.02 -11.35 -0.25
N ASN A 35 13.27 -10.31 -0.59
CA ASN A 35 12.86 -9.23 0.30
C ASN A 35 11.37 -9.30 0.67
N ILE A 36 10.74 -10.45 0.42
CA ILE A 36 9.32 -10.71 0.68
C ILE A 36 8.86 -10.30 2.08
N ASN A 37 9.68 -10.58 3.09
CA ASN A 37 9.35 -10.26 4.47
C ASN A 37 9.19 -8.75 4.68
N VAL A 38 9.91 -7.91 3.93
CA VAL A 38 9.78 -6.45 4.00
C VAL A 38 8.42 -6.02 3.45
N TYR A 39 8.07 -6.49 2.25
CA TYR A 39 6.76 -6.19 1.63
C TYR A 39 5.60 -6.69 2.49
N LEU A 40 5.67 -7.94 2.96
CA LEU A 40 4.64 -8.54 3.81
C LEU A 40 4.50 -7.76 5.13
N SER A 41 5.62 -7.34 5.73
CA SER A 41 5.60 -6.54 6.97
C SER A 41 4.93 -5.18 6.74
N THR A 42 5.17 -4.52 5.59
CA THR A 42 4.48 -3.26 5.27
C THR A 42 2.98 -3.46 5.09
N GLU A 43 2.55 -4.52 4.40
CA GLU A 43 1.12 -4.81 4.24
C GLU A 43 0.46 -5.17 5.57
N ILE A 44 1.10 -5.97 6.42
CA ILE A 44 0.59 -6.33 7.75
C ILE A 44 0.48 -5.08 8.64
N PHE A 45 1.45 -4.18 8.59
CA PHE A 45 1.39 -2.90 9.32
C PHE A 45 0.13 -2.11 8.95
N TYR A 46 -0.15 -1.97 7.65
CA TYR A 46 -1.35 -1.28 7.20
C TYR A 46 -2.64 -2.02 7.53
N LEU A 47 -2.64 -3.35 7.39
CA LEU A 47 -3.79 -4.17 7.75
C LEU A 47 -4.15 -3.99 9.23
N ILE A 48 -3.15 -4.02 10.13
CA ILE A 48 -3.38 -3.79 11.57
C ILE A 48 -3.93 -2.39 11.80
N LEU A 49 -3.30 -1.35 11.23
CA LEU A 49 -3.69 0.03 11.46
C LEU A 49 -5.11 0.32 10.96
N THR A 50 -5.46 -0.18 9.77
CA THR A 50 -6.80 -0.05 9.21
C THR A 50 -7.83 -0.87 10.00
N SER A 51 -7.50 -2.10 10.41
CA SER A 51 -8.36 -2.92 11.27
C SER A 51 -8.67 -2.24 12.60
N LEU A 52 -7.66 -1.68 13.27
CA LEU A 52 -7.85 -0.95 14.52
C LEU A 52 -8.83 0.20 14.35
N ILE A 53 -8.75 0.95 13.24
CA ILE A 53 -9.69 2.05 12.96
C ILE A 53 -11.10 1.49 12.72
N VAL A 54 -11.24 0.47 11.85
CA VAL A 54 -12.55 -0.11 11.51
C VAL A 54 -13.28 -0.63 12.73
N PHE A 55 -12.61 -1.44 13.57
CA PHE A 55 -13.24 -2.08 14.72
C PHE A 55 -13.39 -1.17 15.95
N SER A 56 -12.84 0.05 15.91
CA SER A 56 -13.05 1.08 16.95
C SER A 56 -13.93 2.25 16.50
N SER A 57 -14.34 2.30 15.23
CA SER A 57 -15.20 3.37 14.71
C SER A 57 -16.67 3.10 15.00
N ASN A 58 -17.36 4.08 15.57
CA ASN A 58 -18.81 4.10 15.71
C ASN A 58 -19.33 5.52 15.37
N PRO A 59 -20.01 5.73 14.23
CA PRO A 59 -20.48 4.72 13.29
C PRO A 59 -19.36 4.03 12.49
N PHE A 60 -19.69 2.90 11.87
CA PHE A 60 -18.74 2.07 11.12
C PHE A 60 -18.12 2.82 9.93
N ASN A 61 -16.79 2.78 9.80
CA ASN A 61 -16.04 3.46 8.75
C ASN A 61 -15.90 2.60 7.48
N TRP A 62 -16.89 2.66 6.58
CA TRP A 62 -16.89 1.86 5.34
C TRP A 62 -15.71 2.15 4.40
N VAL A 63 -15.24 3.40 4.34
CA VAL A 63 -14.10 3.78 3.47
C VAL A 63 -12.81 3.15 3.95
N ILE A 64 -12.54 3.18 5.26
CA ILE A 64 -11.35 2.52 5.82
C ILE A 64 -11.47 1.00 5.74
N SER A 65 -12.68 0.44 5.81
CA SER A 65 -12.91 -1.00 5.59
C SER A 65 -12.51 -1.45 4.18
N ILE A 66 -12.75 -0.62 3.15
CA ILE A 66 -12.26 -0.91 1.80
C ILE A 66 -10.73 -0.92 1.78
N LEU A 67 -10.06 0.07 2.40
CA LEU A 67 -8.60 0.10 2.47
C LEU A 67 -8.03 -1.13 3.22
N MET A 68 -8.67 -1.53 4.32
CA MET A 68 -8.32 -2.74 5.07
C MET A 68 -8.37 -4.00 4.18
N LEU A 69 -9.45 -4.15 3.40
CA LEU A 69 -9.63 -5.30 2.51
C LEU A 69 -8.62 -5.30 1.36
N LEU A 70 -8.21 -4.14 0.83
CA LEU A 70 -7.17 -4.06 -0.20
C LEU A 70 -5.83 -4.60 0.32
N HIS A 71 -5.44 -4.25 1.55
CA HIS A 71 -4.23 -4.79 2.18
C HIS A 71 -4.35 -6.29 2.45
N LEU A 72 -5.51 -6.74 2.93
CA LEU A 72 -5.78 -8.17 3.13
C LEU A 72 -5.66 -8.94 1.79
N PHE A 73 -6.19 -8.38 0.71
CA PHE A 73 -6.08 -8.98 -0.63
C PHE A 73 -4.63 -9.06 -1.09
N GLY A 74 -3.84 -8.00 -0.89
CA GLY A 74 -2.41 -7.99 -1.22
C GLY A 74 -1.64 -9.11 -0.50
N ILE A 75 -1.90 -9.29 0.79
CA ILE A 75 -1.33 -10.39 1.59
C ILE A 75 -1.81 -11.74 1.08
N ALA A 76 -3.13 -11.90 0.88
CA ALA A 76 -3.73 -13.15 0.47
C ALA A 76 -3.21 -13.61 -0.90
N TRP A 77 -3.10 -12.72 -1.88
CA TRP A 77 -2.54 -13.03 -3.20
C TRP A 77 -1.09 -13.49 -3.07
N LEU A 78 -0.28 -12.75 -2.32
CA LEU A 78 1.13 -13.06 -2.16
C LEU A 78 1.38 -14.42 -1.48
N VAL A 79 0.57 -14.76 -0.47
CA VAL A 79 0.69 -16.01 0.28
C VAL A 79 0.11 -17.19 -0.51
N ALA A 80 -1.06 -17.01 -1.15
CA ALA A 80 -1.76 -18.09 -1.85
C ALA A 80 -1.16 -18.40 -3.23
N SER A 81 -0.67 -17.37 -3.94
CA SER A 81 -0.12 -17.52 -5.29
C SER A 81 1.11 -16.63 -5.51
N PRO A 82 2.23 -16.91 -4.80
CA PRO A 82 3.43 -16.07 -4.86
C PRO A 82 4.01 -15.98 -6.27
N ASN A 83 4.00 -17.06 -7.05
CA ASN A 83 4.56 -17.07 -8.41
C ASN A 83 3.78 -16.09 -9.32
N SER A 84 2.45 -16.07 -9.22
CA SER A 84 1.61 -15.12 -9.98
C SER A 84 1.90 -13.67 -9.59
N PHE A 85 2.06 -13.40 -8.29
CA PHE A 85 2.40 -12.05 -7.81
C PHE A 85 3.75 -11.58 -8.38
N TYR A 86 4.79 -12.40 -8.28
CA TYR A 86 6.13 -12.02 -8.77
C TYR A 86 6.20 -11.92 -10.28
N GLN A 87 5.48 -12.79 -11.00
CA GLN A 87 5.37 -12.69 -12.45
C GLN A 87 4.74 -11.35 -12.85
N MET A 88 3.62 -10.97 -12.24
CA MET A 88 2.98 -9.68 -12.48
C MET A 88 3.92 -8.50 -12.16
N ALA A 89 4.64 -8.57 -11.04
CA ALA A 89 5.59 -7.54 -10.64
C ALA A 89 6.74 -7.38 -11.65
N GLU A 90 7.31 -8.49 -12.14
CA GLU A 90 8.40 -8.50 -13.11
C GLU A 90 7.92 -8.01 -14.49
N GLU A 91 6.79 -8.52 -14.97
CA GLU A 91 6.19 -8.13 -16.25
C GLU A 91 5.88 -6.63 -16.26
N SER A 92 5.22 -6.13 -15.21
CA SER A 92 4.87 -4.70 -15.09
C SER A 92 6.10 -3.80 -15.11
N ILE A 93 7.14 -4.13 -14.34
CA ILE A 93 8.40 -3.36 -14.30
C ILE A 93 9.12 -3.41 -15.66
N SER A 94 9.07 -4.54 -16.35
CA SER A 94 9.73 -4.71 -17.66
C SER A 94 9.03 -3.93 -18.78
N LEU A 95 7.70 -3.76 -18.68
CA LEU A 95 6.91 -3.01 -19.65
C LEU A 95 7.14 -1.51 -19.54
N ASP A 96 6.92 -0.94 -18.35
CA ASP A 96 7.16 0.47 -18.10
C ASP A 96 7.44 0.71 -16.61
N LYS A 97 8.73 0.70 -16.27
CA LYS A 97 9.19 0.94 -14.90
C LYS A 97 8.71 2.31 -14.37
N GLU A 98 8.80 3.37 -15.17
CA GLU A 98 8.50 4.71 -14.70
C GLU A 98 7.01 4.87 -14.40
N MET A 99 6.15 4.32 -15.26
CA MET A 99 4.72 4.26 -15.03
C MET A 99 4.39 3.50 -13.74
N VAL A 100 4.99 2.33 -13.51
CA VAL A 100 4.72 1.51 -12.33
C VAL A 100 5.17 2.20 -11.04
N GLU A 101 6.35 2.82 -11.03
CA GLU A 101 6.84 3.61 -9.88
C GLU A 101 5.88 4.76 -9.55
N ASN A 102 5.44 5.50 -10.57
CA ASN A 102 4.49 6.60 -10.40
C ASN A 102 3.10 6.10 -9.96
N MET A 103 2.65 4.96 -10.45
CA MET A 103 1.37 4.36 -10.08
C MET A 103 1.33 4.00 -8.60
N VAL A 104 2.42 3.45 -8.04
CA VAL A 104 2.51 3.16 -6.60
C VAL A 104 2.44 4.43 -5.75
N VAL A 105 3.11 5.51 -6.19
CA VAL A 105 3.02 6.83 -5.52
C VAL A 105 1.57 7.34 -5.54
N VAL A 106 0.92 7.33 -6.70
CA VAL A 106 -0.48 7.78 -6.86
C VAL A 106 -1.44 6.91 -6.04
N MET A 107 -1.21 5.60 -5.97
CA MET A 107 -2.00 4.68 -5.15
C MET A 107 -1.93 5.07 -3.67
N PHE A 108 -0.74 5.29 -3.12
CA PHE A 108 -0.58 5.72 -1.73
C PHE A 108 -1.20 7.10 -1.45
N LEU A 109 -1.08 8.05 -2.38
CA LEU A 109 -1.76 9.35 -2.26
C LEU A 109 -3.29 9.21 -2.31
N THR A 110 -3.79 8.29 -3.14
CA THR A 110 -5.22 7.96 -3.21
C THR A 110 -5.71 7.37 -1.89
N TYR A 111 -4.96 6.42 -1.30
CA TYR A 111 -5.28 5.85 0.01
C TYR A 111 -5.27 6.91 1.11
N ALA A 112 -4.32 7.84 1.09
CA ALA A 112 -4.31 8.98 2.00
C ALA A 112 -5.54 9.88 1.82
N GLY A 113 -5.91 10.20 0.57
CA GLY A 113 -7.09 10.97 0.23
C GLY A 113 -8.38 10.29 0.71
N MET A 114 -8.53 8.99 0.44
CA MET A 114 -9.64 8.18 0.94
C MET A 114 -9.71 8.18 2.46
N ALA A 115 -8.57 8.01 3.14
CA ALA A 115 -8.52 8.05 4.59
C ALA A 115 -8.97 9.42 5.13
N LEU A 116 -8.47 10.53 4.58
CA LEU A 116 -8.90 11.87 4.98
C LEU A 116 -10.37 12.13 4.71
N PHE A 117 -10.85 11.73 3.52
CA PHE A 117 -12.25 11.87 3.12
C PHE A 117 -13.19 11.08 4.03
N SER A 118 -12.77 9.91 4.52
CA SER A 118 -13.57 9.11 5.45
C SER A 118 -13.99 9.87 6.71
N ARG A 119 -13.24 10.89 7.12
CA ARG A 119 -13.57 11.73 8.29
C ARG A 119 -14.79 12.62 8.09
N ILE A 120 -15.22 12.84 6.85
CA ILE A 120 -16.36 13.69 6.52
C ILE A 120 -17.66 12.87 6.57
N LEU A 121 -17.57 11.56 6.38
CA LEU A 121 -18.72 10.66 6.23
C LEU A 121 -19.17 10.01 7.55
N ILE A 122 -18.53 10.31 8.67
CA ILE A 122 -18.62 9.58 9.96
C ILE A 122 -18.70 10.58 11.10
#